data_AF-A0A671MMB5-F1
#
_entry.id   AF-A0A671MMB5-F1
#
_cell.length_a   1.000
_cell.length_b   1.000
_cell.length_c   1.000
_cell.angle_alpha   90.00
_cell.angle_beta   90.00
_cell.angle_gamma   90.00
#
_symmetry.space_group_name_H-M   'P 1'
#
loop_
_entity.id
_entity.type
_entity.pdbx_description
1 polymer ?
#
loop_
_entity_poly.entity_id
_entity_poly.type
_entity_poly.pdbx_seq_one_letter_code
_entity_poly.pdbx_strand_id
1 'polypeptide(L)' 'GSSKSPLHVRELVLDNCRSNEGKIEGLTAEFVNLEFLSLINVGLLSVSNLPKLGKLKKVTRQQNLWQP' A
#
# COMPACT_ATOMS: atom_id res chain seq x y z
N GLY A 1 24.43 2.14 6.71
CA GLY A 1 23.14 2.52 7.32
C GLY A 1 22.32 3.31 6.33
N SER A 2 21.65 2.64 5.40
CA SER A 2 20.91 3.29 4.32
C SER A 2 19.42 3.15 4.57
N SER A 3 18.91 3.76 5.64
CA SER A 3 17.46 3.87 5.85
C SER A 3 16.91 4.85 4.80
N LYS A 4 16.30 4.32 3.74
CA LYS A 4 15.55 5.16 2.80
C LYS A 4 14.40 5.79 3.58
N SER A 5 14.42 7.12 3.71
CA SER A 5 13.33 7.84 4.36
C SER A 5 12.01 7.59 3.61
N PRO A 6 10.89 7.40 4.31
CA PRO A 6 9.56 7.26 3.68
C PRO A 6 9.23 8.40 2.71
N LEU A 7 9.74 9.60 3.02
CA LEU A 7 9.63 10.80 2.19
C LEU A 7 10.29 10.64 0.81
N HIS A 8 11.30 9.80 0.64
CA HIS A 8 11.95 9.57 -0.65
C HIS A 8 11.38 8.37 -1.42
N VAL A 9 10.44 7.63 -0.82
CA VAL A 9 9.82 6.47 -1.45
C VAL A 9 8.71 6.94 -2.38
N ARG A 10 8.87 6.65 -3.68
CA ARG A 10 7.88 6.96 -4.72
C ARG A 10 7.08 5.74 -5.17
N GLU A 11 7.66 4.56 -5.02
CA GLU A 11 7.06 3.32 -5.46
C GLU A 11 7.20 2.29 -4.34
N LEU A 12 6.09 1.65 -3.99
CA LEU A 12 6.05 0.65 -2.94
C LEU A 12 5.34 -0.59 -3.47
N VAL A 13 6.04 -1.72 -3.46
CA VAL A 13 5.54 -3.01 -3.91
C VAL A 13 5.52 -3.93 -2.70
N LEU A 14 4.33 -4.33 -2.28
CA LEU A 14 4.10 -5.22 -1.14
C LEU A 14 3.51 -6.55 -1.59
N ASP A 15 3.77 -6.96 -2.82
CA ASP A 15 3.16 -8.17 -3.37
C ASP A 15 3.59 -9.41 -2.56
N ASN A 16 2.64 -10.31 -2.31
CA ASN A 16 2.81 -11.51 -1.46
C ASN A 16 3.15 -11.22 0.02
N CYS A 17 3.03 -9.98 0.50
CA CYS A 17 3.10 -9.69 1.93
C CYS A 17 1.84 -10.16 2.65
N ARG A 18 1.95 -10.89 3.76
CA ARG A 18 0.78 -11.17 4.59
C ARG A 18 0.36 -9.92 5.33
N SER A 19 -0.83 -9.43 5.03
CA SER A 19 -1.51 -8.45 5.86
C SER A 19 -1.97 -9.09 7.17
N ASN A 20 -1.80 -8.37 8.27
CA ASN A 20 -2.27 -8.81 9.58
C ASN A 20 -3.76 -8.46 9.69
N GLU A 21 -4.61 -9.47 9.89
CA GLU A 21 -6.08 -9.30 9.89
C GLU A 21 -6.65 -8.58 8.65
N GLY A 22 -5.99 -8.70 7.49
CA GLY A 22 -6.42 -8.00 6.28
C GLY A 22 -6.20 -6.50 6.31
N LYS A 23 -5.26 -6.00 7.13
CA LYS A 23 -4.86 -4.59 7.25
C LYS A 23 -3.40 -4.39 6.82
N ILE A 24 -3.11 -3.22 6.25
CA ILE A 24 -1.76 -2.85 5.85
C ILE A 24 -1.03 -2.30 7.08
N GLU A 25 0.08 -2.92 7.45
CA GLU A 25 0.97 -2.43 8.50
C GLU A 25 2.21 -1.79 7.86
N GLY A 26 2.75 -0.74 8.50
CA GLY A 26 3.96 -0.04 8.05
C GLY A 26 3.74 1.00 6.94
N LEU A 27 2.55 1.08 6.32
CA LEU A 27 2.20 2.16 5.41
C LEU A 27 1.52 3.30 6.17
N THR A 28 2.23 4.42 6.31
CA THR A 28 1.78 5.61 7.05
C THR A 28 1.61 6.81 6.11
N ALA A 29 1.04 7.90 6.62
CA ALA A 29 0.93 9.15 5.86
C ALA A 29 2.31 9.80 5.56
N GLU A 30 3.41 9.25 6.09
CA GLU A 30 4.78 9.72 5.83
C GLU A 30 5.23 9.46 4.39
N PHE A 31 4.57 8.55 3.69
CA PHE A 31 4.79 8.24 2.28
C PHE A 31 4.18 9.31 1.35
N VAL A 32 4.35 10.59 1.69
CA VAL A 32 3.75 11.74 1.00
C VAL A 32 4.13 11.84 -0.48
N ASN A 33 5.27 11.24 -0.87
CA ASN A 33 5.78 11.22 -2.24
C ASN A 33 5.49 9.91 -2.98
N LEU A 34 4.70 9.02 -2.40
CA LEU A 34 4.34 7.76 -3.04
C LEU A 34 3.38 8.01 -4.20
N GLU A 35 3.80 7.60 -5.39
CA GLU A 35 3.05 7.71 -6.64
C GLU A 35 2.48 6.36 -7.07
N PHE A 36 3.15 5.25 -6.72
CA PHE A 36 2.75 3.89 -7.07
C PHE A 36 2.72 2.97 -5.85
N LEU A 37 1.63 2.22 -5.70
CA LEU A 37 1.45 1.22 -4.65
C LEU A 37 0.93 -0.09 -5.24
N SER A 38 1.64 -1.20 -5.00
CA SER A 38 1.21 -2.55 -5.38
C SER A 38 0.95 -3.42 -4.15
N LEU A 39 -0.23 -4.05 -4.13
CA LEU A 39 -0.81 -4.84 -3.05
C LEU A 39 -1.42 -6.12 -3.64
N ILE A 40 -0.61 -6.89 -4.38
CA ILE A 40 -1.05 -8.14 -5.00
C ILE A 40 -0.83 -9.31 -4.03
N ASN A 41 -1.81 -10.21 -3.95
CA ASN A 41 -1.77 -11.42 -3.13
C ASN A 41 -1.44 -11.18 -1.63
N VAL A 42 -1.91 -10.05 -1.09
CA VAL A 42 -1.59 -9.67 0.29
C VAL A 42 -2.62 -10.10 1.35
N GLY A 43 -3.75 -10.67 0.93
CA GLY A 43 -4.84 -11.06 1.83
C GLY A 43 -5.59 -9.86 2.45
N LEU A 44 -5.51 -8.68 1.81
CA LEU A 44 -6.20 -7.48 2.27
C LEU A 44 -7.71 -7.66 2.25
N LEU A 45 -8.36 -7.43 3.39
CA LEU A 45 -9.81 -7.41 3.51
C LEU A 45 -10.36 -6.04 3.09
N SER A 46 -9.67 -4.96 3.49
CA SER A 46 -10.08 -3.59 3.12
C SER A 46 -8.89 -2.63 3.02
N VAL A 47 -9.06 -1.61 2.19
CA VAL A 47 -8.13 -0.48 2.05
C VAL A 47 -8.51 0.73 2.91
N SER A 48 -9.52 0.61 3.78
CA SER A 48 -9.98 1.72 4.64
C SER A 48 -8.88 2.26 5.56
N ASN A 49 -7.92 1.41 5.93
CA ASN A 49 -6.75 1.78 6.74
C ASN A 49 -5.60 2.37 5.93
N LEU A 50 -5.78 2.60 4.60
CA LEU A 50 -4.77 3.29 3.83
C LEU A 50 -4.68 4.75 4.28
N PRO A 51 -3.46 5.26 4.57
CA PRO A 51 -3.26 6.67 4.80
C PRO A 51 -3.62 7.47 3.54
N LYS A 52 -3.94 8.75 3.72
CA LYS A 52 -4.28 9.64 2.61
C LYS A 52 -3.01 10.05 1.87
N LEU A 53 -2.67 9.29 0.83
CA LEU A 53 -1.49 9.53 -0.01
C LEU A 53 -1.84 10.50 -1.15
N GLY A 54 -1.59 11.79 -0.93
CA GLY A 54 -2.00 12.85 -1.86
C GLY A 54 -1.35 12.80 -3.24
N LYS A 55 -0.17 12.17 -3.38
CA LYS A 55 0.54 12.01 -4.65
C LYS A 55 0.33 10.65 -5.31
N LEU A 56 -0.46 9.77 -4.70
CA LEU A 56 -0.67 8.42 -5.20
C LEU A 56 -1.48 8.47 -6.50
N LYS A 57 -0.84 8.09 -7.61
CA LYS A 57 -1.46 8.09 -8.94
C LYS A 57 -2.04 6.73 -9.31
N LYS A 58 -1.39 5.65 -8.85
CA LYS A 58 -1.76 4.29 -9.24
C LYS A 58 -1.66 3.34 -8.07
N VAL A 59 -2.73 2.55 -7.90
CA VAL A 59 -2.80 1.49 -6.90
C VAL A 59 -3.18 0.20 -7.60
N THR A 60 -2.28 -0.77 -7.62
CA THR A 60 -2.58 -2.15 -7.98
C THR A 60 -2.92 -2.92 -6.72
N ARG A 61 -4.09 -3.52 -6.67
CA ARG A 61 -4.51 -4.44 -5.61
C ARG A 61 -5.15 -5.65 -6.26
N GLN A 62 -5.19 -6.79 -5.57
CA GLN A 62 -6.08 -7.87 -6.01
C GLN A 62 -7.49 -7.27 -6.06
N GLN A 63 -8.01 -7.07 -7.27
CA GLN A 63 -9.35 -6.57 -7.45
C GLN A 63 -10.26 -7.67 -6.91
N ASN A 64 -10.89 -7.41 -5.77
CA ASN A 64 -11.90 -8.31 -5.25
C ASN A 64 -13.08 -8.21 -6.23
N LEU A 65 -13.06 -9.05 -7.27
CA LEU A 65 -14.04 -9.12 -8.36
C LEU A 65 -15.35 -9.77 -7.91
N TRP A 66 -15.58 -9.87 -6.60
CA TRP A 66 -16.83 -10.35 -6.03
C TRP A 66 -17.58 -9.18 -5.40
N GLN A 67 -18.28 -8.44 -6.26
CA GLN A 67 -19.53 -7.81 -5.87
C GLN A 67 -20.63 -8.51 -6.69
N PRO A 68 -21.64 -9.16 -6.07
CA PRO A 68 -22.89 -9.41 -6.76
C PRO A 68 -23.57 -8.08 -7.16
#